data_AF-A0A4U7KMX8-F1
#
_entry.id   AF-A0A4U7KMX8-F1
#
_cell.length_a   1.000
_cell.length_b   1.000
_cell.length_c   1.000
_cell.angle_alpha   90.00
_cell.angle_beta   90.00
_cell.angle_gamma   90.00
#
_symmetry.space_group_name_H-M   'P 1'
#
loop_
_entity.id
_entity.type
_entity.pdbx_description
1 polymer ?
#
loop_
_entity_poly.entity_id
_entity_poly.type
_entity_poly.pdbx_seq_one_letter_code
_entity_poly.pdbx_strand_id
1 'polypeptide(L)'
;MHLSFFTVIAIWLLRAMHVKANMPQVVTQFDETKALWEAFSNMKGLPGKFQTERLKPFPVHYWHNFLQNHGEGVVNEVERGQGAYAMFNKLKKFAKSPGSEAFFQLHHPLTQKAGGQLIEAYAKHRIDNPHVYAVADHLQLPDENLLIYDKTGPSRSS
;
A
#
# COMPACT_ATOMS: atom_id res chain seq x y z
N MET A 1 20.66 -46.79 -20.79
CA MET A 1 19.68 -46.44 -19.74
C MET A 1 20.33 -45.53 -18.70
N HIS A 2 20.52 -44.23 -18.93
CA HIS A 2 21.02 -43.29 -17.89
C HIS A 2 20.74 -41.82 -18.28
N LEU A 3 19.52 -41.49 -18.72
CA LEU A 3 19.20 -40.14 -19.22
C LEU A 3 17.92 -39.53 -18.66
N SER A 4 17.45 -40.00 -17.50
CA SER A 4 16.14 -39.62 -16.95
C SER A 4 16.18 -38.95 -15.58
N PHE A 5 17.36 -38.77 -14.97
CA PHE A 5 17.47 -38.27 -13.58
C PHE A 5 17.78 -36.77 -13.45
N PHE A 6 18.31 -36.12 -14.49
CA PHE A 6 18.71 -34.70 -14.39
C PHE A 6 17.56 -33.70 -14.58
N THR A 7 16.41 -34.11 -15.13
CA THR A 7 15.27 -33.21 -15.38
C THR A 7 14.45 -32.91 -14.14
N VAL A 8 14.48 -33.75 -13.10
CA VAL A 8 13.67 -33.53 -11.88
C VAL A 8 14.30 -32.47 -10.97
N ILE A 9 15.63 -32.34 -10.94
CA ILE A 9 16.33 -31.37 -10.08
C ILE A 9 16.12 -29.92 -10.57
N ALA A 10 16.01 -29.72 -11.89
CA ALA A 10 15.77 -28.38 -12.46
C ALA A 10 14.39 -27.81 -12.08
N ILE A 11 13.37 -28.66 -11.89
CA ILE A 11 12.01 -28.24 -11.50
C ILE A 11 11.95 -27.83 -10.02
N TRP A 12 12.80 -28.40 -9.17
CA TRP A 12 12.90 -28.01 -7.75
C TRP A 12 13.64 -26.67 -7.55
N LEU A 13 14.65 -26.37 -8.37
CA LEU A 13 15.36 -25.09 -8.29
C LEU A 13 14.54 -23.91 -8.84
N LEU A 14 13.59 -24.14 -9.75
CA LEU A 14 12.68 -23.12 -10.26
C LEU A 14 11.58 -22.71 -9.25
N ARG A 15 11.21 -23.58 -8.30
CA ARG A 15 10.23 -23.23 -7.24
C ARG A 15 10.83 -22.35 -6.13
N ALA A 16 12.15 -22.29 -5.99
CA ALA A 16 12.81 -21.52 -4.94
C ALA A 16 13.01 -20.02 -5.28
N MET A 17 12.74 -19.58 -6.52
CA MET A 17 12.98 -18.20 -6.94
C MET A 17 11.87 -17.20 -6.65
N HIS A 18 10.82 -17.57 -5.91
CA HIS A 18 9.80 -16.63 -5.47
C HIS A 18 9.68 -16.63 -3.95
N VAL A 19 10.74 -16.16 -3.26
CA VAL A 19 10.58 -15.53 -1.95
C VAL A 19 9.80 -14.24 -2.16
N LYS A 20 8.49 -14.35 -2.44
CA LYS A 20 7.59 -13.21 -2.33
C LYS A 20 7.69 -12.77 -0.87
N ALA A 21 8.06 -11.52 -0.63
CA ALA A 21 7.98 -10.92 0.69
C ALA A 21 6.63 -11.30 1.30
N ASN A 22 6.62 -11.93 2.48
CA ASN A 22 5.41 -12.47 3.12
C ASN A 22 4.33 -11.38 3.14
N MET A 23 3.38 -11.47 2.22
CA MET A 23 2.29 -10.51 2.09
C MET A 23 1.32 -10.75 3.26
N PRO A 24 1.01 -9.73 4.07
CA PRO A 24 0.08 -9.88 5.18
C PRO A 24 -1.30 -10.34 4.69
N GLN A 25 -1.97 -11.21 5.46
CA GLN A 25 -3.29 -11.73 5.09
C GLN A 25 -4.34 -10.62 4.90
N VAL A 26 -4.24 -9.52 5.64
CA VAL A 26 -5.18 -8.39 5.46
C VAL A 26 -5.02 -7.74 4.08
N VAL A 27 -3.80 -7.71 3.55
CA VAL A 27 -3.49 -7.16 2.22
C VAL A 27 -3.97 -8.08 1.10
N THR A 28 -4.16 -9.38 1.37
CA THR A 28 -4.67 -10.34 0.37
C THR A 28 -6.20 -10.29 0.20
N GLN A 29 -6.91 -9.47 0.96
CA GLN A 29 -8.37 -9.41 0.88
C GLN A 29 -8.88 -8.62 -0.33
N PHE A 30 -8.14 -7.60 -0.78
CA PHE A 30 -8.52 -6.79 -1.93
C PHE A 30 -7.46 -6.86 -3.04
N ASP A 31 -7.89 -6.92 -4.30
CA ASP A 31 -6.95 -7.00 -5.42
C ASP A 31 -6.10 -5.73 -5.58
N GLU A 32 -6.68 -4.57 -5.24
CA GLU A 32 -5.96 -3.30 -5.16
C GLU A 32 -4.81 -3.35 -4.15
N THR A 33 -5.06 -3.84 -2.93
CA THR A 33 -4.04 -3.89 -1.87
C THR A 33 -2.96 -4.90 -2.20
N LYS A 34 -3.31 -6.03 -2.85
CA LYS A 34 -2.33 -6.95 -3.43
C LYS A 34 -1.45 -6.25 -4.46
N ALA A 35 -2.06 -5.54 -5.41
CA ALA A 35 -1.33 -4.83 -6.46
C ALA A 35 -0.40 -3.76 -5.89
N LEU A 36 -0.85 -3.02 -4.87
CA LEU A 36 -0.04 -2.06 -4.12
C LEU A 36 1.15 -2.74 -3.46
N TRP A 37 0.94 -3.86 -2.77
CA TRP A 37 2.01 -4.60 -2.10
C TRP A 37 3.02 -5.18 -3.08
N GLU A 38 2.57 -5.70 -4.22
CA GLU A 38 3.47 -6.20 -5.25
C GLU A 38 4.28 -5.07 -5.89
N ALA A 39 3.64 -3.94 -6.19
CA ALA A 39 4.32 -2.74 -6.66
C ALA A 39 5.39 -2.27 -5.66
N PHE A 40 5.02 -2.20 -4.38
CA PHE A 40 5.92 -1.84 -3.29
C PHE A 40 7.09 -2.83 -3.14
N SER A 41 6.80 -4.13 -3.17
CA SER A 41 7.80 -5.19 -3.00
C SER A 41 8.82 -5.20 -4.15
N ASN A 42 8.35 -4.96 -5.38
CA ASN A 42 9.17 -4.97 -6.58
C ASN A 42 10.01 -3.69 -6.72
N MET A 43 9.41 -2.52 -6.50
CA MET A 43 10.04 -1.22 -6.75
C MET A 43 10.66 -0.59 -5.50
N LYS A 44 10.50 -1.21 -4.32
CA LYS A 44 11.00 -0.71 -3.02
C LYS A 44 10.55 0.73 -2.74
N GLY A 45 9.27 1.02 -2.96
CA GLY A 45 8.71 2.36 -2.78
C GLY A 45 7.20 2.39 -2.90
N LEU A 46 6.60 3.55 -2.63
CA LEU A 46 5.16 3.73 -2.62
C LEU A 46 4.69 4.42 -3.90
N PRO A 47 3.64 3.93 -4.56
CA PRO A 47 3.07 4.61 -5.71
C PRO A 47 2.35 5.88 -5.25
N GLY A 48 2.76 7.01 -5.82
CA GLY A 48 1.98 8.25 -5.77
C GLY A 48 1.02 8.38 -6.94
N LYS A 49 1.21 7.62 -8.01
CA LYS A 49 0.27 7.47 -9.13
C LYS A 49 0.13 6.00 -9.52
N PHE A 50 -1.06 5.58 -9.94
CA PHE A 50 -1.34 4.21 -10.35
C PHE A 50 -1.06 4.01 -11.85
N GLN A 51 0.22 4.10 -12.22
CA GLN A 51 0.66 4.02 -13.61
C GLN A 51 1.06 2.61 -14.06
N THR A 52 1.27 1.68 -13.12
CA THR A 52 1.64 0.30 -13.47
C THR A 52 0.41 -0.45 -13.98
N GLU A 53 0.61 -1.41 -14.90
CA GLU A 53 -0.50 -2.22 -15.47
C GLU A 53 -1.37 -2.88 -14.40
N ARG A 54 -0.79 -3.27 -13.26
CA ARG A 54 -1.53 -3.87 -12.14
C ARG A 54 -2.29 -2.85 -11.30
N LEU A 55 -1.85 -1.60 -11.24
CA LEU A 55 -2.50 -0.57 -10.44
C LEU A 55 -3.49 0.29 -11.23
N LYS A 56 -3.26 0.44 -12.54
CA LYS A 56 -4.05 1.28 -13.45
C LYS A 56 -5.57 1.03 -13.42
N PRO A 57 -6.06 -0.21 -13.20
CA PRO A 57 -7.51 -0.44 -13.10
C PRO A 57 -8.13 0.13 -11.82
N PHE A 58 -7.33 0.46 -10.80
CA PHE A 58 -7.83 0.88 -9.50
C PHE A 58 -7.87 2.41 -9.37
N PRO A 59 -8.84 2.96 -8.64
CA PRO A 59 -8.92 4.39 -8.35
C PRO A 59 -7.82 4.81 -7.37
N VAL A 60 -6.93 5.72 -7.81
CA VAL A 60 -5.81 6.20 -7.00
C VAL A 60 -6.25 7.05 -5.79
N HIS A 61 -7.40 7.71 -5.87
CA HIS A 61 -7.84 8.63 -4.82
C HIS A 61 -8.14 7.96 -3.49
N TYR A 62 -8.54 6.68 -3.47
CA TYR A 62 -8.78 5.99 -2.20
C TYR A 62 -7.49 5.84 -1.40
N TRP A 63 -6.42 5.46 -2.09
CA TRP A 63 -5.09 5.40 -1.52
C TRP A 63 -4.60 6.79 -1.09
N HIS A 64 -4.82 7.82 -1.90
CA HIS A 64 -4.42 9.20 -1.56
C HIS A 64 -5.15 9.74 -0.34
N ASN A 65 -6.46 9.59 -0.30
CA ASN A 65 -7.28 10.05 0.82
C ASN A 65 -6.84 9.37 2.12
N PHE A 66 -6.62 8.04 2.07
CA PHE A 66 -6.09 7.30 3.21
C PHE A 66 -4.73 7.85 3.66
N LEU A 67 -3.79 8.05 2.74
CA LEU A 67 -2.46 8.58 3.08
C LEU A 67 -2.55 9.98 3.71
N GLN A 68 -3.41 10.84 3.20
CA GLN A 68 -3.59 12.20 3.70
C GLN A 68 -4.19 12.24 5.11
N ASN A 69 -5.17 11.38 5.40
CA ASN A 69 -5.88 11.39 6.68
C ASN A 69 -5.19 10.53 7.75
N HIS A 70 -4.53 9.44 7.36
CA HIS A 70 -3.99 8.44 8.30
C HIS A 70 -2.49 8.18 8.15
N GLY A 71 -1.88 8.56 7.03
CA GLY A 71 -0.52 8.16 6.69
C GLY A 71 0.54 8.68 7.67
N GLU A 72 0.43 9.93 8.13
CA GLU A 72 1.36 10.47 9.13
C GLU A 72 1.29 9.70 10.46
N GLY A 73 0.10 9.28 10.90
CA GLY A 73 -0.09 8.48 12.12
C GLY A 73 0.65 7.16 12.05
N VAL A 74 0.46 6.40 10.96
CA VAL A 74 1.14 5.12 10.73
C VAL A 74 2.66 5.30 10.66
N VAL A 75 3.14 6.35 10.00
CA VAL A 75 4.59 6.62 9.93
C VAL A 75 5.18 6.94 11.30
N ASN A 76 4.47 7.72 12.12
CA ASN A 76 4.89 8.05 13.48
C ASN A 76 4.99 6.81 14.38
N GLU A 77 4.10 5.82 14.22
CA GLU A 77 4.17 4.56 14.99
C GLU A 77 5.45 3.77 14.71
N VAL A 78 5.96 3.80 13.49
CA VAL A 78 7.23 3.14 13.13
C VAL A 78 8.44 3.94 13.59
N GLU A 79 8.37 5.26 13.49
CA GLU A 79 9.43 6.15 13.92
C GLU A 79 9.63 6.10 15.44
N ARG A 80 8.55 5.94 16.22
CA ARG A 80 8.63 5.78 17.68
C ARG A 80 9.57 4.62 18.03
N GLY A 81 10.71 4.96 18.62
CA GLY A 81 11.75 4.01 19.01
C GLY A 81 12.87 3.81 17.98
N GLN A 82 12.94 4.65 16.93
CA GLN A 82 13.92 4.55 15.86
C GLN A 82 14.55 5.94 15.57
N GLY A 83 15.88 6.08 15.66
CA GLY A 83 16.60 7.37 15.55
C GLY A 83 16.73 7.98 14.15
N ALA A 84 15.84 7.68 13.20
CA ALA A 84 16.01 8.00 11.76
C ALA A 84 15.10 9.14 11.24
N TYR A 85 15.02 10.25 11.98
CA TYR A 85 14.06 11.36 11.78
C TYR A 85 14.00 11.94 10.36
N ALA A 86 15.14 12.16 9.70
CA ALA A 86 15.17 12.87 8.42
C ALA A 86 14.45 12.10 7.28
N MET A 87 14.54 10.77 7.28
CA MET A 87 13.92 9.92 6.25
C MET A 87 12.43 9.77 6.48
N PHE A 88 12.01 9.63 7.75
CA PHE A 88 10.59 9.62 8.11
C PHE A 88 9.91 10.94 7.78
N ASN A 89 10.58 12.08 7.96
CA ASN A 89 10.02 13.37 7.56
C ASN A 89 9.71 13.46 6.06
N LYS A 90 10.53 12.86 5.18
CA LYS A 90 10.23 12.79 3.75
C LYS A 90 9.00 11.91 3.47
N LEU A 91 8.91 10.76 4.13
CA LEU A 91 7.76 9.86 3.99
C LEU A 91 6.46 10.50 4.50
N LYS A 92 6.50 11.25 5.61
CA LYS A 92 5.34 12.03 6.09
C LYS A 92 4.92 13.11 5.10
N LYS A 93 5.88 13.82 4.50
CA LYS A 93 5.59 14.81 3.45
C LYS A 93 4.92 14.15 2.24
N PHE A 94 5.42 13.00 1.80
CA PHE A 94 4.77 12.20 0.76
C PHE A 94 3.35 11.81 1.17
N ALA A 95 3.13 11.29 2.39
CA ALA A 95 1.79 10.92 2.86
C ALA A 95 0.79 12.11 2.86
N LYS A 96 1.26 13.32 3.19
CA LYS A 96 0.44 14.55 3.12
C LYS A 96 0.13 15.01 1.71
N SER A 97 0.94 14.63 0.72
CA SER A 97 0.80 15.06 -0.67
C SER A 97 1.16 13.92 -1.62
N PRO A 98 0.40 12.81 -1.61
CA PRO A 98 0.82 11.57 -2.27
C PRO A 98 0.86 11.67 -3.80
N GLY A 99 0.18 12.66 -4.38
CA GLY A 99 0.25 12.96 -5.82
C GLY A 99 1.44 13.85 -6.24
N SER A 100 2.26 14.36 -5.32
CA SER A 100 3.37 15.28 -5.63
C SER A 100 4.47 14.62 -6.45
N GLU A 101 4.61 13.29 -6.32
CA GLU A 101 5.57 12.47 -7.06
C GLU A 101 4.84 11.24 -7.60
N ALA A 102 5.23 10.73 -8.78
CA ALA A 102 4.62 9.52 -9.32
C ALA A 102 4.92 8.28 -8.46
N PHE A 103 6.10 8.26 -7.83
CA PHE A 103 6.59 7.14 -7.05
C PHE A 103 7.60 7.61 -6.00
N PHE A 104 7.42 7.23 -4.74
CA PHE A 104 8.30 7.60 -3.63
C PHE A 104 9.21 6.43 -3.25
N GLN A 105 10.51 6.55 -3.52
CA GLN A 105 11.49 5.50 -3.27
C GLN A 105 11.84 5.38 -1.78
N LEU A 106 11.88 4.14 -1.26
CA LEU A 106 12.18 3.82 0.13
C LEU A 106 13.50 3.03 0.18
N HIS A 107 14.62 3.74 0.26
CA HIS A 107 15.94 3.12 0.29
C HIS A 107 16.30 2.49 1.65
N HIS A 108 15.73 3.00 2.74
CA HIS A 108 16.10 2.57 4.08
C HIS A 108 15.18 1.46 4.60
N PRO A 109 15.69 0.40 5.26
CA PRO A 109 14.86 -0.69 5.78
C PRO A 109 13.72 -0.23 6.69
N LEU A 110 13.95 0.80 7.52
CA LEU A 110 12.91 1.36 8.39
C LEU A 110 11.80 2.06 7.59
N THR A 111 12.17 2.80 6.54
CA THR A 111 11.17 3.43 5.67
C THR A 111 10.43 2.40 4.81
N GLN A 112 11.09 1.29 4.44
CA GLN A 112 10.41 0.15 3.81
C GLN A 112 9.41 -0.50 4.76
N LYS A 113 9.79 -0.71 6.04
CA LYS A 113 8.86 -1.20 7.06
C LYS A 113 7.63 -0.29 7.18
N ALA A 114 7.84 1.03 7.24
CA ALA A 114 6.73 1.99 7.25
C ALA A 114 5.89 1.94 5.97
N GLY A 115 6.50 1.80 4.79
CA GLY A 115 5.79 1.62 3.54
C GLY A 115 4.89 0.37 3.53
N GLY A 116 5.41 -0.76 4.01
CA GLY A 116 4.62 -1.98 4.18
C GLY A 116 3.46 -1.78 5.16
N GLN A 117 3.70 -1.13 6.29
CA GLN A 117 2.65 -0.86 7.28
C GLN A 117 1.59 0.13 6.79
N LEU A 118 1.95 1.09 5.93
CA LEU A 118 0.96 1.97 5.29
C LEU A 118 -0.01 1.18 4.40
N ILE A 119 0.50 0.22 3.62
CA ILE A 119 -0.36 -0.63 2.77
C ILE A 119 -1.21 -1.57 3.63
N GLU A 120 -0.65 -2.12 4.70
CA GLU A 120 -1.39 -2.96 5.64
C GLU A 120 -2.51 -2.18 6.35
N ALA A 121 -2.20 -0.97 6.82
CA ALA A 121 -3.16 -0.09 7.48
C ALA A 121 -4.25 0.38 6.50
N TYR A 122 -3.90 0.61 5.23
CA TYR A 122 -4.89 0.89 4.19
C TYR A 122 -5.85 -0.29 3.99
N ALA A 123 -5.33 -1.52 3.91
CA ALA A 123 -6.16 -2.71 3.80
C ALA A 123 -7.10 -2.87 5.00
N LYS A 124 -6.62 -2.61 6.23
CA LYS A 124 -7.48 -2.58 7.44
C LYS A 124 -8.55 -1.50 7.35
N HIS A 125 -8.18 -0.29 6.95
CA HIS A 125 -9.11 0.82 6.78
C HIS A 125 -10.24 0.48 5.79
N ARG A 126 -9.96 -0.27 4.72
CA ARG A 126 -10.99 -0.76 3.79
C ARG A 126 -11.98 -1.71 4.44
N ILE A 127 -11.49 -2.61 5.29
CA ILE A 127 -12.34 -3.58 6.02
C ILE A 127 -13.23 -2.86 7.03
N ASP A 128 -12.67 -1.88 7.73
CA ASP A 128 -13.39 -1.17 8.80
C ASP A 128 -14.41 -0.16 8.24
N ASN A 129 -14.22 0.32 7.01
CA ASN A 129 -15.03 1.37 6.41
C ASN A 129 -15.64 0.99 5.04
N PRO A 130 -16.36 -0.15 4.92
CA PRO A 130 -16.82 -0.65 3.63
C PRO A 130 -17.79 0.32 2.91
N HIS A 131 -18.52 1.13 3.68
CA HIS A 131 -19.47 2.11 3.17
C HIS A 131 -18.79 3.27 2.41
N VAL A 132 -17.60 3.70 2.83
CA VAL A 132 -16.85 4.79 2.16
C VAL A 132 -16.50 4.39 0.74
N TYR A 133 -16.06 3.15 0.55
CA TYR A 133 -15.69 2.61 -0.76
C TYR A 133 -16.93 2.29 -1.62
N ALA A 134 -17.99 1.73 -1.03
CA ALA A 134 -19.21 1.41 -1.76
C ALA A 134 -19.92 2.65 -2.32
N VAL A 135 -19.99 3.74 -1.53
CA VAL A 135 -20.61 5.01 -1.96
C VAL A 135 -19.78 5.66 -3.07
N ALA A 136 -18.47 5.67 -2.92
CA ALA A 136 -17.59 6.27 -3.89
C ALA A 136 -17.56 5.51 -5.23
N ASP A 137 -17.58 4.16 -5.19
CA ASP A 137 -17.71 3.33 -6.38
C ASP A 137 -19.04 3.56 -7.11
N HIS A 138 -20.13 3.79 -6.35
CA HIS A 138 -21.45 4.04 -6.91
C HIS A 138 -21.57 5.43 -7.56
N LEU A 139 -20.95 6.44 -6.96
CA LEU A 139 -21.11 7.84 -7.38
C LEU A 139 -20.09 8.29 -8.43
N GLN A 140 -19.07 7.48 -8.77
CA GLN A 140 -17.98 7.85 -9.69
C GLN A 140 -17.43 9.25 -9.42
N LEU A 141 -17.32 9.64 -8.14
CA LEU A 141 -17.03 11.02 -7.79
C LEU A 141 -15.62 11.41 -8.26
N PRO A 142 -15.46 12.59 -8.88
CA PRO A 142 -14.14 13.15 -9.12
C PRO A 142 -13.42 13.39 -7.77
N ASP A 143 -12.10 13.26 -7.79
CA ASP A 143 -11.19 13.24 -6.62
C ASP A 143 -11.43 14.36 -5.58
N GLU A 144 -12.00 15.49 -6.00
CA GLU A 144 -12.26 16.66 -5.15
C GLU A 144 -13.39 16.48 -4.11
N ASN A 145 -14.32 15.53 -4.31
CA ASN A 145 -15.53 15.43 -3.49
C ASN A 145 -15.46 14.40 -2.35
N LEU A 146 -14.43 13.53 -2.31
CA LEU A 146 -14.34 12.46 -1.31
C LEU A 146 -13.90 12.95 0.08
N LEU A 147 -13.19 14.09 0.15
CA LEU A 147 -12.75 14.71 1.41
C LEU A 147 -13.92 15.19 2.29
N ILE A 148 -15.10 15.38 1.69
CA ILE A 148 -16.28 15.89 2.40
C ILE A 148 -16.97 14.75 3.18
N TYR A 149 -17.06 13.56 2.59
CA TYR A 149 -17.82 12.44 3.18
C TYR A 149 -17.18 11.85 4.43
N ASP A 150 -15.84 11.80 4.48
CA ASP A 150 -15.09 11.27 5.64
C ASP A 150 -15.25 12.17 6.90
N LYS A 151 -15.38 13.49 6.70
CA LYS A 151 -15.61 14.44 7.80
C LYS A 151 -17.05 14.48 8.32
N THR A 152 -18.02 13.99 7.54
CA THR A 152 -19.45 14.01 7.90
C THR A 152 -19.99 12.67 8.40
N GLY A 153 -19.11 11.69 8.66
CA GLY A 153 -19.50 10.46 9.35
C GLY A 153 -20.26 10.79 10.64
N PRO A 154 -21.29 10.01 11.01
CA PRO A 154 -22.14 10.33 12.15
C PRO A 154 -21.27 10.47 13.39
N SER A 155 -21.24 11.66 14.00
CA SER A 155 -20.65 11.87 15.31
C SER A 155 -21.25 10.85 16.26
N ARG A 156 -20.47 9.83 16.62
CA ARG A 156 -20.77 9.00 17.77
C ARG A 156 -20.57 9.88 19.00
N SER A 157 -21.64 10.55 19.40
CA SER A 157 -21.79 11.08 20.75
C SER A 157 -21.56 9.94 21.74
N SER A 158 -20.45 10.00 22.47
CA SER A 158 -20.25 9.27 23.73
C SER A 158 -20.51 10.23 24.87
#